data_AF-A0A1S9SPA2-F1
#
_entry.id   AF-A0A1S9SPA2-F1
#
_cell.length_a   1.000
_cell.length_b   1.000
_cell.length_c   1.000
_cell.angle_alpha   90.00
_cell.angle_beta   90.00
_cell.angle_gamma   90.00
#
_symmetry.space_group_name_H-M   'P 1'
#
loop_
_entity.id
_entity.type
_entity.pdbx_description
1 polymer ?
#
loop_
_entity_poly.entity_id
_entity_poly.type
_entity_poly.pdbx_seq_one_letter_code
_entity_poly.pdbx_strand_id
1 'polypeptide(L)'
;IQSDEYPFFMFVIDHEFEEEQVNALLKVLFTFNDRLTDGKVSVFAQSDHLFSQFNLPLDVLYSSEEPDLNEFKRYITKIFYQEFKLEYLLLSLKKQHIFVNVCDYLLEQL
;
A
#
# COMPACT_ATOMS: atom_id res chain seq x y z
N ILE A 1 -1.87 -22.37 12.14
CA ILE A 1 -2.42 -21.48 11.09
C ILE A 1 -1.92 -22.05 9.77
N GLN A 2 -2.81 -22.41 8.84
CA GLN A 2 -2.36 -22.93 7.54
C GLN A 2 -1.71 -21.78 6.77
N SER A 3 -0.41 -21.90 6.50
CA SER A 3 0.45 -20.87 5.89
C SER A 3 -0.05 -20.36 4.54
N ASP A 4 -0.88 -21.15 3.85
CA ASP A 4 -1.34 -20.84 2.49
C ASP A 4 -2.65 -20.05 2.45
N GLU A 5 -3.39 -19.93 3.55
CA GLU A 5 -4.69 -19.23 3.56
C GLU A 5 -4.55 -17.70 3.64
N TYR A 6 -3.42 -17.21 4.18
CA TYR A 6 -3.27 -15.80 4.56
C TYR A 6 -1.87 -15.24 4.27
N PRO A 7 -1.43 -15.22 3.00
CA PRO A 7 -0.05 -14.86 2.64
C PRO A 7 0.34 -13.44 3.04
N PHE A 8 -0.58 -12.46 2.99
CA PHE A 8 -0.28 -11.10 3.44
C PHE A 8 -0.19 -11.02 4.96
N PHE A 9 -1.04 -11.71 5.71
CA PHE A 9 -0.94 -11.73 7.18
C PHE A 9 0.32 -12.45 7.66
N MET A 10 0.76 -13.51 6.98
CA MET A 10 2.07 -14.12 7.27
C MET A 10 3.20 -13.14 6.99
N PHE A 11 3.14 -12.41 5.86
CA PHE A 11 4.12 -11.35 5.58
C PHE A 11 4.17 -10.30 6.69
N VAL A 12 3.01 -9.85 7.18
CA VAL A 12 2.87 -8.90 8.31
C VAL A 12 3.53 -9.46 9.58
N ILE A 13 3.29 -10.73 9.91
CA ILE A 13 3.85 -11.39 11.10
C ILE A 13 5.36 -11.56 10.97
N ASP A 14 5.84 -12.07 9.84
CA ASP A 14 7.27 -12.33 9.60
C ASP A 14 8.12 -11.05 9.65
N HIS A 15 7.49 -9.91 9.32
CA HIS A 15 8.12 -8.59 9.30
C HIS A 15 7.79 -7.75 10.54
N GLU A 16 7.05 -8.31 11.51
CA GLU A 16 6.63 -7.65 12.76
C GLU A 16 5.96 -6.28 12.54
N PHE A 17 5.12 -6.16 11.50
CA PHE A 17 4.44 -4.89 11.22
C PHE A 17 3.37 -4.56 12.26
N GLU A 18 3.34 -3.31 12.69
CA GLU A 18 2.31 -2.78 13.58
C GLU A 18 0.99 -2.54 12.85
N GLU A 19 -0.12 -2.58 13.59
CA GLU A 19 -1.46 -2.36 13.04
C GLU A 19 -1.59 -1.02 12.31
N GLU A 20 -1.02 0.05 12.86
CA GLU A 20 -1.00 1.37 12.25
C GLU A 20 -0.27 1.39 10.89
N GLN A 21 0.81 0.61 10.76
CA GLN A 21 1.56 0.49 9.51
C GLN A 21 0.74 -0.25 8.46
N VAL A 22 0.08 -1.34 8.86
CA VAL A 22 -0.81 -2.11 7.99
C VAL A 22 -2.00 -1.24 7.54
N ASN A 23 -2.61 -0.49 8.47
CA ASN A 23 -3.71 0.43 8.16
C ASN A 23 -3.26 1.52 7.17
N ALA A 24 -2.07 2.10 7.36
CA ALA A 24 -1.52 3.11 6.46
C ALA A 24 -1.27 2.55 5.06
N LEU A 25 -0.69 1.34 4.96
CA LEU A 25 -0.52 0.64 3.68
C LEU A 25 -1.87 0.46 2.96
N LEU A 26 -2.87 -0.06 3.67
CA LEU A 26 -4.19 -0.28 3.07
C LEU A 26 -4.85 1.02 2.61
N LYS A 27 -4.66 2.13 3.34
CA LYS A 27 -5.14 3.46 2.92
C LYS A 27 -4.39 4.04 1.73
N VAL A 28 -3.07 3.82 1.62
CA VAL A 28 -2.30 4.16 0.42
C VAL A 28 -2.83 3.37 -0.79
N LEU A 29 -3.02 2.05 -0.65
CA LEU A 29 -3.54 1.21 -1.73
C LEU A 29 -4.96 1.61 -2.13
N PHE A 30 -5.80 2.00 -1.16
CA PHE A 30 -7.14 2.50 -1.45
C PHE A 30 -7.10 3.81 -2.24
N THR A 31 -6.21 4.73 -1.85
CA THR A 31 -5.99 5.99 -2.56
C THR A 31 -5.49 5.76 -4.00
N PHE A 32 -4.57 4.81 -4.17
CA PHE A 32 -4.07 4.42 -5.49
C PHE A 32 -5.15 3.78 -6.34
N ASN A 33 -6.02 2.96 -5.73
CA ASN A 33 -7.16 2.39 -6.44
C ASN A 33 -8.08 3.49 -6.96
N ASP A 34 -8.46 4.46 -6.12
CA ASP A 34 -9.28 5.61 -6.52
C ASP A 34 -8.66 6.41 -7.68
N ARG A 35 -7.33 6.62 -7.64
CA ARG A 35 -6.59 7.30 -8.72
C ARG A 35 -6.63 6.50 -10.03
N LEU A 36 -6.44 5.19 -9.97
CA LEU A 36 -6.48 4.32 -11.16
C LEU A 36 -7.90 4.12 -11.72
N THR A 37 -8.95 4.14 -10.89
CA THR A 37 -10.33 3.89 -11.34
C THR A 37 -11.08 5.15 -11.73
N ASP A 38 -10.95 6.21 -10.93
CA ASP A 38 -11.78 7.41 -11.02
C ASP A 38 -10.99 8.68 -11.35
N GLY A 39 -9.65 8.60 -11.42
CA GLY A 39 -8.78 9.76 -11.65
C GLY A 39 -8.86 10.83 -10.56
N LYS A 40 -9.39 10.48 -9.39
CA LYS A 40 -9.55 11.38 -8.24
C LYS A 40 -9.61 10.59 -6.94
N VAL A 41 -9.12 11.17 -5.86
CA VAL A 41 -9.15 10.55 -4.53
C VAL A 41 -10.46 10.83 -3.81
N SER A 42 -11.12 9.78 -3.31
CA SER A 42 -12.33 9.94 -2.50
C SER A 42 -12.01 10.48 -1.10
N VAL A 43 -12.98 11.17 -0.49
CA VAL A 43 -12.86 11.63 0.91
C VAL A 43 -12.67 10.45 1.88
N PHE A 44 -13.15 9.25 1.53
CA PHE A 44 -12.97 8.04 2.34
C PHE A 44 -11.55 7.48 2.32
N ALA A 45 -10.80 7.75 1.24
CA ALA A 45 -9.39 7.39 1.11
C ALA A 45 -8.47 8.35 1.87
N GLN A 46 -8.92 9.59 2.12
CA GLN A 46 -8.17 10.56 2.91
C GLN A 46 -8.11 10.13 4.38
N SER A 47 -6.90 10.12 4.95
CA SER A 47 -6.61 9.68 6.31
C SER A 47 -5.43 10.45 6.90
N ASP A 48 -5.53 11.77 6.92
CA ASP A 48 -4.44 12.69 7.28
C ASP A 48 -3.87 12.41 8.68
N HIS A 49 -4.74 12.11 9.65
CA HIS A 49 -4.31 11.73 11.00
C HIS A 49 -3.41 10.49 10.97
N LEU A 50 -3.84 9.43 10.27
CA LEU A 50 -3.09 8.19 10.12
C LEU A 50 -1.76 8.41 9.39
N PHE A 51 -1.71 9.28 8.38
CA PHE A 51 -0.49 9.52 7.60
C PHE A 51 0.49 10.49 8.25
N SER A 52 0.01 11.36 9.14
CA SER A 52 0.83 12.35 9.84
C SER A 52 1.97 11.72 10.66
N GLN A 53 1.73 10.55 11.28
CA GLN A 53 2.74 9.83 12.06
C GLN A 53 3.89 9.27 11.21
N PHE A 54 3.66 9.08 9.90
CA PHE A 54 4.65 8.60 8.93
C PHE A 54 5.25 9.71 8.07
N ASN A 55 4.82 10.97 8.28
CA ASN A 55 5.27 12.13 7.52
C ASN A 55 5.19 11.91 5.99
N LEU A 56 4.04 11.38 5.51
CA LEU A 56 3.81 11.14 4.09
C LEU A 56 3.50 12.46 3.36
N PRO A 57 4.03 12.68 2.14
CA PRO A 57 3.63 13.82 1.30
C PRO A 57 2.20 13.63 0.76
N LEU A 58 1.23 14.26 1.45
CA LEU A 58 -0.20 14.14 1.16
C LEU A 58 -0.62 14.83 -0.14
N ASP A 59 0.09 15.88 -0.55
CA ASP A 59 -0.12 16.60 -1.80
C ASP A 59 0.06 15.69 -3.02
N VAL A 60 1.10 14.84 -2.98
CA VAL A 60 1.35 13.83 -4.03
C VAL A 60 0.36 12.68 -3.91
N LEU A 61 0.13 12.20 -2.67
CA LEU A 61 -0.72 11.03 -2.42
C LEU A 61 -2.16 11.27 -2.91
N TYR A 62 -2.69 12.48 -2.67
CA TYR A 62 -4.04 12.89 -3.03
C TYR A 62 -4.15 13.57 -4.41
N SER A 63 -3.10 13.48 -5.23
CA SER A 63 -3.14 13.96 -6.62
C SER A 63 -4.07 13.10 -7.49
N SER A 64 -4.38 13.59 -8.70
CA SER A 64 -5.11 12.85 -9.72
C SER A 64 -4.19 12.06 -10.67
N GLU A 65 -2.88 12.12 -10.47
CA GLU A 65 -1.91 11.45 -11.35
C GLU A 65 -1.98 9.93 -11.12
N GLU A 66 -1.66 9.10 -12.11
CA GLU A 66 -1.55 7.66 -11.85
C GLU A 66 -0.41 7.40 -10.86
N PRO A 67 -0.57 6.48 -9.88
CA PRO A 67 0.51 6.12 -8.97
C PRO A 67 1.64 5.43 -9.72
N ASP A 68 2.87 5.52 -9.24
CA ASP A 68 4.00 4.77 -9.80
C ASP A 68 4.76 3.96 -8.75
N LEU A 69 5.61 3.02 -9.20
CA LEU A 69 6.40 2.17 -8.31
C LEU A 69 7.36 2.96 -7.42
N ASN A 70 7.91 4.09 -7.88
CA ASN A 70 8.80 4.93 -7.09
C ASN A 70 8.04 5.72 -6.01
N GLU A 71 6.85 6.20 -6.31
CA GLU A 71 5.89 6.76 -5.36
C GLU A 71 5.54 5.71 -4.29
N PHE A 72 5.14 4.51 -4.71
CA PHE A 72 4.85 3.42 -3.80
C PHE A 72 6.04 3.12 -2.88
N LYS A 73 7.24 2.93 -3.45
CA LYS A 73 8.48 2.67 -2.68
C LYS A 73 8.74 3.75 -1.63
N ARG A 74 8.54 5.03 -1.97
CA ARG A 74 8.71 6.15 -1.03
C ARG A 74 7.75 6.04 0.16
N TYR A 75 6.48 5.69 -0.07
CA TYR A 75 5.51 5.51 1.01
C TYR A 75 5.81 4.29 1.87
N ILE A 76 6.12 3.16 1.25
CA ILE A 76 6.47 1.92 1.96
C ILE A 76 7.69 2.12 2.86
N THR A 77 8.72 2.80 2.36
CA THR A 77 9.92 3.12 3.16
C THR A 77 9.59 3.97 4.39
N LYS A 78 8.67 4.94 4.25
CA LYS A 78 8.23 5.81 5.35
C LYS A 78 7.31 5.10 6.36
N ILE A 79 6.48 4.19 5.90
CA ILE A 79 5.51 3.48 6.76
C ILE A 79 6.22 2.43 7.61
N PHE A 80 7.06 1.61 6.98
CA PHE A 80 7.59 0.41 7.62
C PHE A 80 8.98 0.59 8.25
N TYR A 81 9.70 1.66 7.89
CA TYR A 81 11.05 1.94 8.40
C TYR A 81 12.06 0.78 8.27
N GLN A 82 11.79 -0.15 7.35
CA GLN A 82 12.62 -1.31 7.07
C GLN A 82 12.57 -1.70 5.59
N GLU A 83 13.59 -2.43 5.14
CA GLU A 83 13.69 -2.89 3.76
C GLU A 83 13.16 -4.31 3.58
N PHE A 84 12.39 -4.51 2.53
CA PHE A 84 11.94 -5.82 2.05
C PHE A 84 11.66 -5.73 0.55
N LYS A 85 11.54 -6.89 -0.11
CA LYS A 85 11.23 -6.92 -1.54
C LYS A 85 9.78 -6.51 -1.77
N LEU A 86 9.57 -5.39 -2.45
CA LEU A 86 8.24 -4.88 -2.81
C LEU A 86 7.43 -5.90 -3.62
N GLU A 87 8.10 -6.64 -4.51
CA GLU A 87 7.50 -7.75 -5.26
C GLU A 87 6.79 -8.74 -4.33
N TYR A 88 7.41 -9.11 -3.20
CA TYR A 88 6.84 -10.08 -2.27
C TYR A 88 5.65 -9.52 -1.50
N LEU A 89 5.72 -8.24 -1.11
CA LEU A 89 4.58 -7.53 -0.53
C LEU A 89 3.40 -7.53 -1.51
N LEU A 90 3.61 -7.07 -2.75
CA LEU A 90 2.57 -6.96 -3.79
C LEU A 90 1.96 -8.33 -4.14
N LEU A 91 2.80 -9.36 -4.29
CA LEU A 91 2.32 -10.72 -4.54
C LEU A 91 1.52 -11.28 -3.35
N SER A 92 1.91 -10.98 -2.11
CA SER A 92 1.18 -11.44 -0.92
C SER A 92 -0.20 -10.79 -0.82
N LEU A 93 -0.30 -9.48 -1.07
CA LEU A 93 -1.56 -8.74 -1.14
C LEU A 93 -2.47 -9.29 -2.24
N LYS A 94 -1.92 -9.44 -3.46
CA LYS A 94 -2.64 -9.98 -4.62
C LYS A 94 -3.19 -11.39 -4.35
N LYS A 95 -2.38 -12.30 -3.80
CA LYS A 95 -2.81 -13.68 -3.48
C LYS A 95 -3.96 -13.71 -2.48
N GLN A 96 -4.08 -12.69 -1.63
CA GLN A 96 -5.17 -12.54 -0.67
C GLN A 96 -6.31 -11.63 -1.18
N HIS A 97 -6.34 -11.33 -2.49
CA HIS A 97 -7.34 -10.49 -3.15
C HIS A 97 -7.45 -9.06 -2.62
N ILE A 98 -6.37 -8.51 -2.06
CA ILE A 98 -6.32 -7.12 -1.56
C ILE A 98 -5.84 -6.21 -2.70
N PHE A 99 -6.68 -5.26 -3.11
CA PHE A 99 -6.37 -4.25 -4.15
C PHE A 99 -5.67 -4.83 -5.40
N VAL A 100 -6.21 -5.93 -5.95
CA VAL A 100 -5.59 -6.70 -7.05
C VAL A 100 -5.20 -5.81 -8.23
N ASN A 101 -6.07 -4.88 -8.64
CA ASN A 101 -5.79 -3.96 -9.75
C ASN A 101 -4.55 -3.09 -9.50
N VAL A 102 -4.43 -2.53 -8.29
CA VAL A 102 -3.26 -1.74 -7.89
C VAL A 102 -2.01 -2.62 -7.84
N CYS A 103 -2.14 -3.84 -7.30
CA CYS A 103 -1.03 -4.77 -7.23
C CYS A 103 -0.51 -5.15 -8.62
N ASP A 104 -1.41 -5.49 -9.56
CA ASP A 104 -1.06 -5.81 -10.93
C ASP A 104 -0.38 -4.64 -11.63
N TYR A 105 -0.98 -3.45 -11.54
CA TYR A 105 -0.44 -2.23 -12.13
C TYR A 105 0.98 -1.89 -11.61
N LEU A 106 1.24 -2.07 -10.32
CA LEU A 106 2.57 -1.84 -9.74
C LEU A 106 3.56 -2.98 -10.06
N LEU A 107 3.09 -4.22 -10.15
CA LEU A 107 3.91 -5.38 -10.52
C LEU A 107 4.41 -5.28 -11.97
N GLU A 108 3.62 -4.70 -12.88
CA GLU A 108 4.01 -4.47 -14.28
C GLU A 108 5.15 -3.44 -14.45
N GLN A 109 5.45 -2.66 -13.40
CA GLN A 109 6.50 -1.63 -13.40
C GLN A 109 7.83 -2.10 -12.79
N LEU A 110 7.89 -3.32 -12.24
CA LEU A 110 9.11 -3.91 -11.67
C LEU A 110 10.06 -4.43 -12.76
#